data_AF-A0A5A5S578-F1
#
_entry.id   AF-A0A5A5S578-F1
#
_cell.length_a   1.000
_cell.length_b   1.000
_cell.length_c   1.000
_cell.angle_alpha   90.00
_cell.angle_beta   90.00
_cell.angle_gamma   90.00
#
_symmetry.space_group_name_H-M   'P 1'
#
loop_
_entity.id
_entity.type
_entity.pdbx_description
1 polymer ?
#
loop_
_entity_poly.entity_id
_entity_poly.type
_entity_poly.pdbx_seq_one_letter_code
_entity_poly.pdbx_strand_id
1 'polypeptide(L)'
;MRNAGSTVSLDQQVPNLTNALFDNLIGFYRLANAHGAVIDINDANGNGSIEDLLNPGDIGYASSALGQYKTDVLLRLGAEGDTNKNTSVSQFGDVLINGGEYYAPFVIANGGNLLEPGDTLAEGIAKFLDINSQNTAATVDNFWNHEVAYFSFGVANPDGVEHLRSYGNNVFGFEDLPGNLGVSDFDFNDAVFQIIFA
;
A
#
# COMPACT_ATOMS: atom_id res chain seq x y z
N MET A 1 -31.62 -1.04 -3.11
CA MET A 1 -31.12 0.33 -2.87
C MET A 1 -29.89 0.47 -3.75
N ARG A 2 -29.74 1.54 -4.53
CA ARG A 2 -28.51 1.73 -5.33
C ARG A 2 -27.38 1.98 -4.34
N ASN A 3 -26.35 1.14 -4.33
CA ASN A 3 -25.11 1.47 -3.65
C ASN A 3 -24.57 2.72 -4.34
N ALA A 4 -24.77 3.88 -3.75
CA ALA A 4 -24.20 5.12 -4.25
C ALA A 4 -22.70 5.03 -3.98
N GLY A 5 -21.89 4.95 -5.03
CA GLY A 5 -20.46 5.12 -4.89
C GLY A 5 -20.13 6.58 -4.56
N SER A 6 -19.05 6.79 -3.83
CA SER A 6 -18.49 8.12 -3.59
C SER A 6 -17.33 8.36 -4.54
N THR A 7 -17.22 9.58 -5.06
CA THR A 7 -16.03 9.99 -5.80
C THR A 7 -14.92 10.33 -4.82
N VAL A 8 -13.71 9.88 -5.14
CA VAL A 8 -12.49 10.09 -4.37
C VAL A 8 -11.48 10.87 -5.21
N SER A 9 -10.87 11.89 -4.63
CA SER A 9 -9.77 12.66 -5.21
C SER A 9 -8.62 12.85 -4.21
N LEU A 10 -7.46 13.30 -4.70
CA LEU A 10 -6.30 13.67 -3.89
C LEU A 10 -6.25 15.17 -3.60
N ASP A 11 -5.77 15.51 -2.41
CA ASP A 11 -5.34 16.88 -2.11
C ASP A 11 -4.05 17.25 -2.87
N GLN A 12 -3.95 18.51 -3.31
CA GLN A 12 -2.80 19.02 -4.08
C GLN A 12 -1.57 19.40 -3.24
N GLN A 13 -1.74 19.64 -1.95
CA GLN A 13 -0.70 20.19 -1.07
C GLN A 13 -0.13 19.14 -0.13
N VAL A 14 -0.94 18.19 0.33
CA VAL A 14 -0.53 17.16 1.29
C VAL A 14 0.68 16.35 0.80
N PRO A 15 0.79 15.95 -0.50
CA PRO A 15 1.98 15.26 -0.99
C PRO A 15 3.30 16.04 -0.82
N ASN A 16 3.26 17.38 -0.71
CA ASN A 16 4.47 18.20 -0.49
C ASN A 16 5.04 18.08 0.93
N LEU A 17 4.32 17.42 1.84
CA LEU A 17 4.82 17.07 3.17
C LEU A 17 5.71 15.82 3.14
N THR A 18 5.83 15.18 1.97
CA THR A 18 6.58 13.95 1.81
C THR A 18 8.09 14.21 1.79
N ASN A 19 8.85 13.45 2.57
CA ASN A 19 10.31 13.38 2.49
C ASN A 19 10.72 11.93 2.71
N ALA A 20 11.20 11.27 1.66
CA ALA A 20 11.37 9.82 1.62
C ALA A 20 12.76 9.42 1.19
N LEU A 21 13.23 8.28 1.69
CA LEU A 21 14.41 7.63 1.13
C LEU A 21 14.08 6.74 -0.07
N PHE A 22 12.87 6.19 -0.15
CA PHE A 22 12.49 5.27 -1.21
C PHE A 22 11.45 5.82 -2.20
N ASP A 23 11.34 5.12 -3.33
CA ASP A 23 10.31 5.32 -4.34
C ASP A 23 9.13 4.39 -4.07
N ASN A 24 8.05 4.91 -3.48
CA ASN A 24 7.02 4.07 -2.88
C ASN A 24 5.79 3.93 -3.78
N LEU A 25 5.21 2.73 -3.84
CA LEU A 25 3.88 2.49 -4.42
C LEU A 25 2.86 2.38 -3.31
N ILE A 26 1.74 3.08 -3.43
CA ILE A 26 0.70 3.14 -2.40
C ILE A 26 -0.62 2.80 -3.06
N GLY A 27 -1.49 2.14 -2.32
CA GLY A 27 -2.84 1.89 -2.79
C GLY A 27 -3.78 1.49 -1.68
N PHE A 28 -4.96 1.05 -2.09
CA PHE A 28 -5.99 0.54 -1.21
C PHE A 28 -6.35 -0.86 -1.64
N TYR A 29 -6.61 -1.76 -0.69
CA TYR A 29 -7.14 -3.08 -0.95
C TYR A 29 -8.45 -3.30 -0.24
N ARG A 30 -9.28 -4.15 -0.83
CA ARG A 30 -10.59 -4.48 -0.29
C ARG A 30 -10.43 -5.42 0.90
N LEU A 31 -11.19 -5.16 1.97
CA LEU A 31 -11.34 -6.08 3.09
C LEU A 31 -12.66 -6.85 2.98
N ALA A 32 -12.62 -8.11 3.39
CA ALA A 32 -13.80 -8.96 3.54
C ALA A 32 -14.64 -8.55 4.75
N ASN A 33 -14.03 -7.95 5.78
CA ASN A 33 -14.73 -7.46 6.96
C ASN A 33 -13.99 -6.29 7.65
N ALA A 34 -14.63 -5.69 8.66
CA ALA A 34 -14.10 -4.56 9.41
C ALA A 34 -12.89 -4.90 10.33
N HIS A 35 -12.53 -6.18 10.49
CA HIS A 35 -11.38 -6.62 11.29
C HIS A 35 -10.12 -6.83 10.44
N GLY A 36 -10.15 -6.45 9.16
CA GLY A 36 -8.98 -6.53 8.28
C GLY A 36 -8.85 -7.84 7.50
N ALA A 37 -9.76 -8.79 7.62
CA ALA A 37 -9.62 -10.03 6.85
C ALA A 37 -9.74 -9.79 5.34
N VAL A 38 -9.05 -10.62 4.56
CA VAL A 38 -9.15 -10.70 3.08
C VAL A 38 -9.60 -12.10 2.67
N ILE A 39 -10.13 -12.23 1.45
CA ILE A 39 -10.38 -13.54 0.84
C ILE A 39 -9.05 -14.06 0.28
N ASP A 40 -8.65 -15.29 0.60
CA ASP A 40 -7.58 -15.97 -0.13
C ASP A 40 -8.03 -16.16 -1.57
N ILE A 41 -7.32 -15.63 -2.56
CA ILE A 41 -7.75 -15.68 -3.97
C ILE A 41 -6.93 -16.67 -4.80
N ASN A 42 -5.88 -17.24 -4.23
CA ASN A 42 -4.86 -18.00 -4.98
C ASN A 42 -4.21 -19.13 -4.17
N ASP A 43 -4.86 -19.62 -3.11
CA ASP A 43 -4.33 -20.62 -2.18
C ASP A 43 -2.98 -20.15 -1.64
N ALA A 44 -2.95 -18.88 -1.26
CA ALA A 44 -1.75 -18.17 -0.85
C ALA A 44 -1.11 -18.80 0.39
N ASN A 45 -1.90 -19.49 1.20
CA ASN A 45 -1.46 -20.23 2.37
C ASN A 45 -1.18 -21.73 2.12
N GLY A 46 -1.47 -22.24 0.91
CA GLY A 46 -1.21 -23.63 0.51
C GLY A 46 -2.08 -24.67 1.23
N ASN A 47 -3.25 -24.30 1.73
CA ASN A 47 -4.18 -25.19 2.41
C ASN A 47 -5.15 -25.92 1.45
N GLY A 48 -5.14 -25.57 0.16
CA GLY A 48 -5.99 -26.13 -0.88
C GLY A 48 -7.33 -25.42 -1.06
N SER A 49 -7.53 -24.24 -0.46
CA SER A 49 -8.71 -23.38 -0.60
C SER A 49 -8.35 -22.05 -1.28
N ILE A 50 -9.30 -21.47 -2.01
CA ILE A 50 -9.15 -20.19 -2.70
C ILE A 50 -10.31 -19.23 -2.39
N GLU A 51 -11.00 -19.44 -1.26
CA GLU A 51 -12.15 -18.63 -0.84
C GLU A 51 -12.26 -18.48 0.69
N ASP A 52 -11.29 -18.96 1.46
CA ASP A 52 -11.26 -18.80 2.92
C ASP A 52 -10.76 -17.41 3.34
N LEU A 53 -11.01 -17.07 4.61
CA LEU A 53 -10.63 -15.78 5.18
C LEU A 53 -9.23 -15.85 5.76
N LEU A 54 -8.36 -14.95 5.31
CA LEU A 54 -7.06 -14.69 5.91
C LEU A 54 -7.15 -13.43 6.77
N ASN A 55 -6.83 -13.55 8.05
CA ASN A 55 -6.71 -12.40 8.95
C ASN A 55 -5.33 -11.74 8.79
N PRO A 56 -5.20 -10.46 9.15
CA PRO A 56 -3.89 -9.82 9.20
C PRO A 56 -2.87 -10.66 9.99
N GLY A 57 -1.73 -10.97 9.36
CA GLY A 57 -0.67 -11.82 9.92
C GLY A 57 -0.74 -13.30 9.56
N ASP A 58 -1.82 -13.78 8.95
CA ASP A 58 -1.88 -15.14 8.41
C ASP A 58 -0.96 -15.28 7.18
N ILE A 59 -0.41 -16.49 6.97
CA ILE A 59 0.37 -16.81 5.77
C ILE A 59 -0.51 -16.54 4.54
N GLY A 60 0.07 -15.92 3.51
CA GLY A 60 -0.65 -15.57 2.28
C GLY A 60 -1.52 -14.30 2.36
N TYR A 61 -1.61 -13.64 3.53
CA TYR A 61 -2.39 -12.42 3.67
C TYR A 61 -1.92 -11.32 2.71
N ALA A 62 -0.61 -11.07 2.64
CA ALA A 62 -0.07 -9.96 1.84
C ALA A 62 -0.32 -10.15 0.33
N SER A 63 -0.07 -11.36 -0.22
CA SER A 63 -0.37 -11.65 -1.62
C SER A 63 -1.86 -11.58 -1.92
N SER A 64 -2.72 -12.06 -1.02
CA SER A 64 -4.18 -11.99 -1.20
C SER A 64 -4.70 -10.55 -1.13
N ALA A 65 -4.17 -9.74 -0.21
CA ALA A 65 -4.49 -8.32 -0.09
C ALA A 65 -4.05 -7.54 -1.33
N LEU A 66 -2.79 -7.69 -1.74
CA LEU A 66 -2.22 -7.03 -2.93
C LEU A 66 -2.70 -7.63 -4.25
N GLY A 67 -3.39 -8.76 -4.25
CA GLY A 67 -4.14 -9.26 -5.41
C GLY A 67 -5.54 -8.65 -5.54
N GLN A 68 -6.02 -7.99 -4.47
CA GLN A 68 -7.35 -7.37 -4.37
C GLN A 68 -7.27 -5.85 -4.18
N TYR A 69 -6.20 -5.22 -4.65
CA TYR A 69 -6.10 -3.77 -4.67
C TYR A 69 -7.15 -3.14 -5.59
N LYS A 70 -7.56 -1.93 -5.23
CA LYS A 70 -8.41 -1.09 -6.05
C LYS A 70 -7.53 -0.45 -7.13
N THR A 71 -7.60 -0.97 -8.35
CA THR A 71 -6.78 -0.55 -9.50
C THR A 71 -6.81 0.95 -9.78
N ASP A 72 -7.94 1.59 -9.48
CA ASP A 72 -8.15 3.02 -9.72
C ASP A 72 -7.57 3.91 -8.60
N VAL A 73 -7.19 3.34 -7.44
CA VAL A 73 -6.65 4.07 -6.29
C VAL A 73 -5.21 3.62 -6.03
N LEU A 74 -4.32 3.99 -6.95
CA LEU A 74 -2.88 3.77 -6.83
C LEU A 74 -2.11 5.07 -6.94
N LEU A 75 -1.03 5.17 -6.18
CA LEU A 75 -0.15 6.33 -6.11
C LEU A 75 1.31 5.87 -6.16
N ARG A 76 2.16 6.70 -6.76
CA ARG A 76 3.60 6.71 -6.53
C ARG A 76 3.92 7.95 -5.72
N LEU A 77 4.52 7.81 -4.54
CA LEU A 77 4.91 8.93 -3.67
C LEU A 77 6.28 8.65 -3.04
N GLY A 78 6.89 9.66 -2.42
CA GLY A 78 8.25 9.60 -1.90
C GLY A 78 9.28 9.78 -3.00
N ALA A 79 9.28 8.85 -3.96
CA ALA A 79 10.07 8.89 -5.18
C ALA A 79 11.56 9.21 -5.00
N GLU A 80 12.17 8.76 -3.90
CA GLU A 80 13.56 9.08 -3.53
C GLU A 80 13.82 10.60 -3.49
N GLY A 81 12.78 11.39 -3.16
CA GLY A 81 12.80 12.86 -3.17
C GLY A 81 12.57 13.51 -4.53
N ASP A 82 12.48 12.75 -5.64
CA ASP A 82 12.14 13.29 -6.96
C ASP A 82 10.63 13.42 -7.14
N THR A 83 10.10 14.54 -6.66
CA THR A 83 8.67 14.88 -6.74
C THR A 83 8.08 14.87 -8.16
N ASN A 84 8.88 14.90 -9.24
CA ASN A 84 8.35 14.81 -10.61
C ASN A 84 7.83 13.41 -10.97
N LYS A 85 8.26 12.38 -10.24
CA LYS A 85 7.78 11.01 -10.41
C LYS A 85 6.49 10.75 -9.62
N ASN A 86 6.16 11.61 -8.65
CA ASN A 86 4.96 11.44 -7.82
C ASN A 86 3.69 11.49 -8.68
N THR A 87 2.70 10.70 -8.30
CA THR A 87 1.37 10.78 -8.90
C THR A 87 0.77 12.15 -8.61
N SER A 88 0.57 12.93 -9.68
CA SER A 88 -0.13 14.21 -9.61
C SER A 88 -1.64 14.01 -9.46
N VAL A 89 -2.33 15.04 -8.95
CA VAL A 89 -3.80 15.02 -8.82
C VAL A 89 -4.51 14.78 -10.15
N SER A 90 -3.96 15.28 -11.26
CA SER A 90 -4.53 15.03 -12.59
C SER A 90 -4.32 13.58 -13.07
N GLN A 91 -3.23 12.92 -12.69
CA GLN A 91 -2.99 11.51 -13.00
C GLN A 91 -3.89 10.59 -12.17
N PHE A 92 -4.14 10.95 -10.90
CA PHE A 92 -5.06 10.19 -10.05
C PHE A 92 -6.52 10.34 -10.49
N GLY A 93 -6.95 11.58 -10.78
CA GLY A 93 -8.30 11.87 -11.25
C GLY A 93 -9.38 11.64 -10.19
N ASP A 94 -10.61 11.42 -10.67
CA ASP A 94 -11.78 11.13 -9.84
C ASP A 94 -12.04 9.62 -9.85
N VAL A 95 -12.01 8.99 -8.68
CA VAL A 95 -12.14 7.54 -8.55
C VAL A 95 -13.43 7.16 -7.85
N LEU A 96 -14.18 6.21 -8.39
CA LEU A 96 -15.40 5.72 -7.75
C LEU A 96 -15.07 4.57 -6.78
N ILE A 97 -15.42 4.77 -5.50
CA ILE A 97 -15.40 3.72 -4.48
C ILE A 97 -16.84 3.28 -4.19
N ASN A 98 -17.10 1.97 -4.21
CA ASN A 98 -18.42 1.43 -3.92
C ASN A 98 -18.77 1.63 -2.44
N GLY A 99 -19.93 2.23 -2.17
CA GLY A 99 -20.47 2.29 -0.81
C GLY A 99 -20.77 0.89 -0.26
N GLY A 100 -20.49 0.68 1.03
CA GLY A 100 -20.73 -0.58 1.74
C GLY A 100 -19.57 -1.59 1.68
N GLU A 101 -18.44 -1.22 1.08
CA GLU A 101 -17.21 -1.99 1.10
C GLU A 101 -16.19 -1.38 2.08
N TYR A 102 -15.30 -2.22 2.60
CA TYR A 102 -14.21 -1.81 3.46
C TYR A 102 -12.91 -1.78 2.66
N TYR A 103 -12.12 -0.73 2.84
CA TYR A 103 -10.82 -0.58 2.20
C TYR A 103 -9.77 -0.21 3.23
N ALA A 104 -8.57 -0.75 3.06
CA ALA A 104 -7.41 -0.41 3.87
C ALA A 104 -6.26 0.04 2.97
N PRO A 105 -5.47 1.04 3.39
CA PRO A 105 -4.28 1.45 2.67
C PRO A 105 -3.11 0.46 2.87
N PHE A 106 -2.23 0.43 1.89
CA PHE A 106 -0.91 -0.21 1.92
C PHE A 106 0.14 0.66 1.25
N VAL A 107 1.40 0.40 1.55
CA VAL A 107 2.57 0.90 0.82
C VAL A 107 3.47 -0.28 0.46
N ILE A 108 4.05 -0.29 -0.73
CA ILE A 108 5.19 -1.13 -1.11
C ILE A 108 6.39 -0.19 -1.09
N ALA A 109 7.18 -0.30 -0.03
CA ALA A 109 8.42 0.43 0.13
C ALA A 109 9.35 0.09 -1.04
N ASN A 110 9.92 1.13 -1.66
CA ASN A 110 10.77 1.02 -2.84
C ASN A 110 10.10 0.43 -4.10
N GLY A 111 8.78 0.19 -4.10
CA GLY A 111 8.08 -0.44 -5.21
C GLY A 111 8.14 0.32 -6.54
N GLY A 112 8.38 1.64 -6.51
CA GLY A 112 8.51 2.46 -7.70
C GLY A 112 9.78 2.14 -8.51
N ASN A 113 10.78 1.53 -7.89
CA ASN A 113 11.99 1.04 -8.55
C ASN A 113 11.77 -0.23 -9.39
N LEU A 114 10.61 -0.88 -9.25
CA LEU A 114 10.18 -1.99 -10.10
C LEU A 114 9.61 -1.53 -11.45
N LEU A 115 9.28 -0.24 -11.58
CA LEU A 115 8.66 0.31 -12.79
C LEU A 115 9.70 0.58 -13.88
N GLU A 116 9.44 0.05 -15.06
CA GLU A 116 10.14 0.38 -16.30
C GLU A 116 9.42 1.48 -17.08
N PRO A 117 10.10 2.19 -18.00
CA PRO A 117 9.44 3.18 -18.85
C PRO A 117 8.26 2.59 -19.64
N GLY A 118 7.05 3.05 -19.31
CA GLY A 118 5.81 2.60 -19.95
C GLY A 118 4.94 1.73 -19.04
N ASP A 119 5.47 1.25 -17.91
CA ASP A 119 4.70 0.50 -16.93
C ASP A 119 3.64 1.38 -16.25
N THR A 120 2.53 0.72 -15.93
CA THR A 120 1.49 1.18 -15.03
C THR A 120 1.86 0.88 -13.57
N LEU A 121 1.27 1.61 -12.62
CA LEU A 121 1.49 1.32 -11.19
C LEU A 121 1.01 -0.09 -10.80
N ALA A 122 -0.02 -0.59 -11.48
CA ALA A 122 -0.53 -1.95 -11.33
C ALA A 122 0.52 -3.01 -11.71
N GLU A 123 1.30 -2.77 -12.77
CA GLU A 123 2.41 -3.66 -13.15
C GLU A 123 3.53 -3.65 -12.11
N GLY A 124 3.78 -2.54 -11.42
CA GLY A 124 4.70 -2.48 -10.28
C GLY A 124 4.28 -3.41 -9.12
N ILE A 125 2.98 -3.46 -8.79
CA ILE A 125 2.46 -4.39 -7.78
C ILE A 125 2.60 -5.85 -8.25
N ALA A 126 2.32 -6.13 -9.52
CA ALA A 126 2.49 -7.47 -10.08
C ALA A 126 3.96 -7.93 -10.00
N LYS A 127 4.90 -7.06 -10.38
CA LYS A 127 6.34 -7.32 -10.26
C LYS A 127 6.77 -7.53 -8.82
N PHE A 128 6.23 -6.77 -7.87
CA PHE A 128 6.48 -7.00 -6.44
C PHE A 128 6.04 -8.41 -6.02
N LEU A 129 4.84 -8.83 -6.43
CA LEU A 129 4.34 -10.17 -6.13
C LEU A 129 5.20 -11.27 -6.77
N ASP A 130 5.80 -11.04 -7.94
CA ASP A 130 6.72 -12.00 -8.57
C ASP A 130 8.01 -12.20 -7.76
N ILE A 131 8.54 -11.15 -7.10
CA ILE A 131 9.81 -11.22 -6.37
C ILE A 131 9.67 -11.45 -4.85
N ASN A 132 8.55 -11.03 -4.26
CA ASN A 132 8.31 -11.09 -2.82
C ASN A 132 6.83 -11.38 -2.47
N SER A 133 6.23 -12.38 -3.12
CA SER A 133 4.82 -12.80 -2.87
C SER A 133 4.49 -13.09 -1.41
N GLN A 134 5.45 -13.58 -0.62
CA GLN A 134 5.27 -13.89 0.81
C GLN A 134 5.52 -12.68 1.72
N ASN A 135 5.82 -11.52 1.13
CA ASN A 135 6.14 -10.28 1.83
C ASN A 135 7.17 -10.48 2.94
N THR A 136 8.29 -11.13 2.64
CA THR A 136 9.36 -11.35 3.60
C THR A 136 10.03 -10.02 3.93
N ALA A 137 10.26 -9.76 5.22
CA ALA A 137 10.89 -8.54 5.71
C ALA A 137 12.30 -8.36 5.13
N ALA A 138 12.71 -7.10 5.02
CA ALA A 138 14.08 -6.75 4.73
C ALA A 138 15.02 -7.14 5.89
N THR A 139 16.30 -7.21 5.56
CA THR A 139 17.42 -7.45 6.46
C THR A 139 18.38 -6.27 6.39
N VAL A 140 19.31 -6.19 7.35
CA VAL A 140 20.33 -5.12 7.36
C VAL A 140 21.19 -5.09 6.09
N ASP A 141 21.34 -6.22 5.40
CA ASP A 141 22.18 -6.34 4.20
C ASP A 141 21.46 -5.91 2.91
N ASN A 142 20.12 -5.95 2.88
CA ASN A 142 19.36 -5.77 1.64
C ASN A 142 18.28 -4.68 1.67
N PHE A 143 18.03 -4.00 2.80
CA PHE A 143 16.92 -3.05 2.92
C PHE A 143 16.94 -1.92 1.89
N TRP A 144 18.09 -1.55 1.33
CA TRP A 144 18.20 -0.53 0.28
C TRP A 144 17.59 -0.94 -1.08
N ASN A 145 17.46 -2.24 -1.37
CA ASN A 145 17.02 -2.74 -2.68
C ASN A 145 16.04 -3.90 -2.56
N HIS A 146 15.41 -4.07 -1.38
CA HIS A 146 14.47 -5.16 -1.11
C HIS A 146 13.12 -4.56 -0.81
N GLU A 147 12.19 -4.72 -1.73
CA GLU A 147 10.84 -4.18 -1.60
C GLU A 147 10.04 -4.97 -0.57
N VAL A 148 9.34 -4.23 0.29
CA VAL A 148 8.49 -4.79 1.35
C VAL A 148 7.16 -4.05 1.34
N ALA A 149 6.06 -4.79 1.45
CA ALA A 149 4.74 -4.22 1.63
C ALA A 149 4.44 -4.02 3.12
N TYR A 150 3.96 -2.83 3.46
CA TYR A 150 3.43 -2.50 4.78
C TYR A 150 1.96 -2.09 4.70
N PHE A 151 1.20 -2.52 5.69
CA PHE A 151 -0.25 -2.41 5.79
C PHE A 151 -0.64 -1.61 7.04
N SER A 152 -1.86 -1.08 7.02
CA SER A 152 -2.48 -0.40 8.18
C SER A 152 -2.79 -1.32 9.37
N PHE A 153 -2.75 -2.64 9.19
CA PHE A 153 -2.84 -3.61 10.27
C PHE A 153 -1.41 -4.08 10.59
N GLY A 154 -0.76 -3.52 11.62
CA GLY A 154 0.66 -3.79 11.87
C GLY A 154 1.03 -5.25 12.10
N VAL A 155 0.10 -6.09 12.55
CA VAL A 155 0.33 -7.55 12.64
C VAL A 155 0.53 -8.23 11.28
N ALA A 156 0.16 -7.59 10.17
CA ALA A 156 0.45 -8.04 8.82
C ALA A 156 1.81 -7.55 8.29
N ASN A 157 2.49 -6.64 9.02
CA ASN A 157 3.79 -6.12 8.61
C ASN A 157 4.87 -7.13 9.00
N PRO A 158 5.74 -7.53 8.07
CA PRO A 158 6.62 -8.68 8.27
C PRO A 158 7.77 -8.40 9.24
N ASP A 159 8.02 -7.12 9.55
CA ASP A 159 8.99 -6.67 10.53
C ASP A 159 8.37 -6.46 11.92
N GLY A 160 7.04 -6.59 12.05
CA GLY A 160 6.29 -6.47 13.30
C GLY A 160 6.09 -5.05 13.79
N VAL A 161 6.31 -4.03 12.95
CA VAL A 161 6.19 -2.61 13.32
C VAL A 161 5.05 -1.94 12.57
N GLU A 162 4.49 -0.87 13.15
CA GLU A 162 3.50 -0.03 12.47
C GLU A 162 4.19 0.95 11.52
N HIS A 163 3.80 0.93 10.24
CA HIS A 163 4.33 1.82 9.21
C HIS A 163 3.32 2.83 8.69
N LEU A 164 2.10 2.83 9.22
CA LEU A 164 1.06 3.77 8.85
C LEU A 164 0.61 4.59 10.06
N ARG A 165 0.38 5.88 9.82
CA ARG A 165 -0.22 6.79 10.78
C ARG A 165 -1.39 7.54 10.15
N SER A 166 -2.54 7.52 10.80
CA SER A 166 -3.64 8.42 10.46
C SER A 166 -3.49 9.73 11.24
N TYR A 167 -3.55 10.85 10.54
CA TYR A 167 -3.56 12.19 11.14
C TYR A 167 -4.97 12.77 11.27
N GLY A 168 -6.01 11.96 11.03
CA GLY A 168 -7.40 12.40 10.94
C GLY A 168 -7.74 13.03 9.57
N ASN A 169 -9.01 13.34 9.34
CA ASN A 169 -9.52 13.93 8.10
C ASN A 169 -9.06 13.21 6.81
N ASN A 170 -8.94 11.86 6.89
CA ASN A 170 -8.44 11.00 5.81
C ASN A 170 -7.04 11.35 5.31
N VAL A 171 -6.22 11.96 6.17
CA VAL A 171 -4.79 12.15 5.93
C VAL A 171 -4.03 10.97 6.52
N PHE A 172 -3.15 10.39 5.73
CA PHE A 172 -2.32 9.26 6.10
C PHE A 172 -0.85 9.57 5.81
N GLY A 173 0.02 9.15 6.72
CA GLY A 173 1.47 9.15 6.57
C GLY A 173 2.03 7.74 6.65
N PHE A 174 3.10 7.49 5.93
CA PHE A 174 3.83 6.22 5.94
C PHE A 174 5.29 6.40 6.32
N GLU A 175 5.83 5.33 6.90
CA GLU A 175 7.27 5.09 7.09
C GLU A 175 7.73 4.02 6.09
N ASP A 176 8.76 4.28 5.28
CA ASP A 176 9.22 3.36 4.21
C ASP A 176 10.42 2.48 4.63
N LEU A 177 11.16 2.89 5.65
CA LEU A 177 12.31 2.14 6.18
C LEU A 177 11.89 1.06 7.18
N PRO A 178 12.53 -0.13 7.19
CA PRO A 178 12.21 -1.19 8.14
C PRO A 178 12.37 -0.77 9.61
N GLY A 179 11.31 -0.92 10.39
CA GLY A 179 11.27 -0.48 11.79
C GLY A 179 12.08 -1.39 12.73
N ASN A 180 12.22 -2.67 12.40
CA ASN A 180 12.92 -3.64 13.25
C ASN A 180 14.46 -3.63 13.12
N LEU A 181 15.01 -2.88 12.16
CA LEU A 181 16.46 -2.84 11.88
C LEU A 181 17.19 -1.66 12.55
N GLY A 182 16.45 -0.72 13.16
CA GLY A 182 17.02 0.50 13.76
C GLY A 182 17.53 1.52 12.73
N VAL A 183 17.06 1.42 11.48
CA VAL A 183 17.38 2.35 10.38
C VAL A 183 16.27 3.36 10.14
N SER A 184 15.03 2.99 10.45
CA SER A 184 13.83 3.85 10.39
C SER A 184 13.93 5.03 11.34
N ASP A 185 13.51 6.20 10.89
CA ASP A 185 13.48 7.42 11.69
C ASP A 185 12.09 7.73 12.30
N PHE A 186 11.07 6.96 11.91
CA PHE A 186 9.73 6.93 12.48
C PHE A 186 9.01 8.27 12.44
N ASP A 187 9.27 9.07 11.40
CA ASP A 187 8.65 10.37 11.22
C ASP A 187 7.30 10.28 10.47
N PHE A 188 7.05 9.17 9.76
CA PHE A 188 5.83 8.86 9.01
C PHE A 188 5.50 9.92 7.95
N ASN A 189 6.52 10.48 7.31
CA ASN A 189 6.36 11.38 6.18
C ASN A 189 7.04 10.90 4.88
N ASP A 190 7.51 9.65 4.81
CA ASP A 190 8.04 9.07 3.56
C ASP A 190 6.98 8.95 2.45
N ALA A 191 5.70 8.96 2.83
CA ALA A 191 4.63 9.32 1.93
C ALA A 191 3.44 9.87 2.70
N VAL A 192 2.97 11.06 2.32
CA VAL A 192 1.79 11.68 2.93
C VAL A 192 0.75 11.96 1.86
N PHE A 193 -0.48 11.52 2.08
CA PHE A 193 -1.59 11.76 1.15
C PHE A 193 -2.91 11.93 1.89
N GLN A 194 -3.85 12.61 1.23
CA GLN A 194 -5.21 12.78 1.72
C GLN A 194 -6.21 12.29 0.68
N ILE A 195 -7.18 11.52 1.14
CA ILE A 195 -8.33 11.11 0.35
C ILE A 195 -9.52 12.02 0.65
N ILE A 196 -10.07 12.64 -0.39
CA ILE A 196 -11.24 13.50 -0.30
C ILE A 196 -12.44 12.74 -0.87
N PHE A 197 -13.50 12.58 -0.09
CA PHE A 197 -14.76 12.02 -0.56
C PHE A 197 -15.72 13.16 -0.95
N ALA A 198 -16.34 13.07 -2.13
CA ALA A 198 -17.36 13.99 -2.62
C ALA A 198 -18.79 13.46 -2.40
#